data_AF-A0A7U9RE30-F1
#
_entry.id   AF-A0A7U9RE30-F1
#
_cell.length_a   1.000
_cell.length_b   1.000
_cell.length_c   1.000
_cell.angle_alpha   90.00
_cell.angle_beta   90.00
_cell.angle_gamma   90.00
#
_symmetry.space_group_name_H-M   'P 1'
#
loop_
_entity.id
_entity.type
_entity.pdbx_description
1 polymer ?
#
loop_
_entity_poly.entity_id
_entity_poly.type
_entity_poly.pdbx_seq_one_letter_code
_entity_poly.pdbx_strand_id
1 'polypeptide(L)'
;MKENLEILIDEVRSKMPSITTLFICASSAGGTGSGMLAAVAKILSRQLEINICIVTVLPDKSENFQSYANTVELFQEIEKLDCIGATFILDNSKNKDRMKINEIFFTHLDALLANENGGDYGCLDRSEIDNLLSTQGMSILCKLGKDNADKILASLTTNNIYAPIEANKVIRYMGVMSCNTNVELDEIYSQVGMPIDTYIGTNSPSNVYMLAGLTLPKTRLNEIKAMAQTNAEIIKKGFDSAKESLFDDEMDFLGTFDMEARKLKKEEKVSSLDILNEFL
;
A
#
# COMPACT_ATOMS: atom_id res chain seq x y z
N MET A 1 4.67 -13.37 -19.44
CA MET A 1 4.16 -12.13 -18.83
C MET A 1 3.33 -11.33 -19.83
N LYS A 2 3.85 -10.97 -21.01
CA LYS A 2 3.10 -10.23 -22.04
C LYS A 2 1.81 -10.94 -22.47
N GLU A 3 1.89 -12.23 -22.83
CA GLU A 3 0.72 -13.04 -23.20
C GLU A 3 -0.34 -13.10 -22.08
N ASN A 4 0.08 -13.32 -20.83
CA ASN A 4 -0.84 -13.33 -19.69
C ASN A 4 -1.56 -11.99 -19.49
N LEU A 5 -0.92 -10.88 -19.86
CA LEU A 5 -1.49 -9.55 -19.70
C LEU A 5 -2.47 -9.22 -20.83
N GLU A 6 -2.21 -9.69 -22.05
CA GLU A 6 -3.17 -9.64 -23.16
C GLU A 6 -4.43 -10.44 -22.82
N ILE A 7 -4.27 -11.65 -22.27
CA ILE A 7 -5.38 -12.46 -21.77
C ILE A 7 -6.16 -11.70 -20.68
N LEU A 8 -5.47 -11.04 -19.74
CA LEU A 8 -6.14 -10.25 -18.69
C LEU A 8 -6.96 -9.10 -19.27
N ILE A 9 -6.42 -8.36 -20.24
CA ILE A 9 -7.12 -7.26 -20.92
C ILE A 9 -8.37 -7.77 -21.62
N ASP A 10 -8.25 -8.87 -22.37
CA ASP A 10 -9.36 -9.48 -23.09
C ASP A 10 -10.44 -9.99 -22.14
N GLU A 11 -10.03 -10.59 -21.02
CA GLU A 11 -10.94 -11.08 -19.98
C GLU A 11 -11.74 -9.93 -19.35
N VAL A 12 -11.08 -8.80 -19.04
CA VAL A 12 -11.76 -7.61 -18.50
C VAL A 12 -12.74 -7.05 -19.54
N ARG A 13 -12.33 -6.90 -20.80
CA ARG A 13 -13.23 -6.42 -21.87
C ARG A 13 -14.42 -7.35 -22.09
N SER A 14 -14.18 -8.66 -22.08
CA SER A 14 -15.23 -9.65 -22.35
C SER A 14 -16.22 -9.77 -21.21
N LYS A 15 -15.77 -9.75 -19.94
CA LYS A 15 -16.63 -9.93 -18.78
C LYS A 15 -17.28 -8.64 -18.32
N MET A 16 -16.64 -7.49 -18.56
CA MET A 16 -17.04 -6.20 -18.01
C MET A 16 -16.95 -5.10 -19.08
N PRO A 17 -17.74 -5.19 -20.18
CA PRO A 17 -17.61 -4.30 -21.34
C PRO A 17 -17.94 -2.83 -21.05
N SER A 18 -18.73 -2.55 -20.01
CA SER A 18 -19.16 -1.20 -19.62
C SER A 18 -18.47 -0.69 -18.36
N ILE A 19 -17.35 -1.30 -17.95
CA ILE A 19 -16.62 -0.87 -16.75
C ILE A 19 -16.01 0.51 -16.97
N THR A 20 -16.25 1.44 -16.04
CA THR A 20 -15.67 2.79 -16.06
C THR A 20 -14.54 2.95 -15.06
N THR A 21 -14.59 2.19 -13.97
CA THR A 21 -13.59 2.19 -12.90
C THR A 21 -13.25 0.77 -12.49
N LEU A 22 -11.96 0.46 -12.43
CA LEU A 22 -11.43 -0.81 -11.93
C LEU A 22 -10.63 -0.58 -10.65
N PHE A 23 -10.94 -1.35 -9.61
CA PHE A 23 -10.20 -1.38 -8.35
C PHE A 23 -9.21 -2.53 -8.37
N ILE A 24 -7.93 -2.23 -8.23
CA ILE A 24 -6.87 -3.24 -8.11
C ILE A 24 -6.43 -3.31 -6.65
N CYS A 25 -6.69 -4.45 -6.01
CA CYS A 25 -6.37 -4.68 -4.60
C CYS A 25 -5.10 -5.54 -4.48
N ALA A 26 -4.08 -5.06 -3.77
CA ALA A 26 -2.86 -5.82 -3.51
C ALA A 26 -2.22 -5.42 -2.18
N SER A 27 -1.59 -6.36 -1.48
CA SER A 27 -0.76 -6.01 -0.31
C SER A 27 0.56 -5.35 -0.77
N SER A 28 0.99 -4.26 -0.14
CA SER A 28 2.29 -3.64 -0.43
C SER A 28 3.47 -4.48 0.06
N ALA A 29 3.22 -5.36 1.05
CA ALA A 29 4.22 -6.23 1.64
C ALA A 29 4.41 -7.55 0.87
N GLY A 30 3.41 -7.98 0.09
CA GLY A 30 3.47 -9.24 -0.65
C GLY A 30 4.42 -9.18 -1.83
N GLY A 31 5.11 -10.27 -2.17
CA GLY A 31 6.07 -10.28 -3.28
C GLY A 31 5.42 -10.03 -4.65
N THR A 32 4.48 -10.89 -5.05
CA THR A 32 3.83 -10.80 -6.36
C THR A 32 2.89 -9.60 -6.48
N GLY A 33 2.15 -9.30 -5.41
CA GLY A 33 1.19 -8.19 -5.37
C GLY A 33 1.86 -6.83 -5.51
N SER A 34 2.93 -6.58 -4.74
CA SER A 34 3.67 -5.32 -4.83
C SER A 34 4.45 -5.19 -6.16
N GLY A 35 5.14 -6.24 -6.60
CA GLY A 35 6.03 -6.17 -7.77
C GLY A 35 5.35 -6.02 -9.13
N MET A 36 4.03 -6.25 -9.22
CA MET A 36 3.29 -6.11 -10.48
C MET A 36 2.21 -5.03 -10.46
N LEU A 37 1.82 -4.52 -9.29
CA LEU A 37 0.67 -3.62 -9.15
C LEU A 37 0.79 -2.37 -10.03
N ALA A 38 1.93 -1.67 -9.96
CA ALA A 38 2.11 -0.43 -10.72
C ALA A 38 2.16 -0.67 -12.23
N ALA A 39 2.84 -1.73 -12.67
CA ALA A 39 2.92 -2.11 -14.07
C ALA A 39 1.54 -2.49 -14.65
N VAL A 40 0.79 -3.33 -13.94
CA VAL A 40 -0.55 -3.77 -14.33
C VAL A 40 -1.51 -2.57 -14.35
N ALA A 41 -1.50 -1.73 -13.32
CA ALA A 41 -2.34 -0.52 -13.27
C ALA A 41 -2.10 0.39 -14.49
N LYS A 42 -0.82 0.66 -14.82
CA LYS A 42 -0.46 1.50 -15.96
C LYS A 42 -0.93 0.91 -17.29
N ILE A 43 -0.78 -0.40 -17.47
CA ILE A 43 -1.15 -1.06 -18.73
C ILE A 43 -2.66 -1.12 -18.88
N LEU A 44 -3.39 -1.50 -17.84
CA LEU A 44 -4.86 -1.54 -17.86
C LEU A 44 -5.45 -0.16 -18.09
N SER A 45 -4.95 0.87 -17.39
CA SER A 45 -5.38 2.27 -17.61
C SER A 45 -5.25 2.67 -19.08
N ARG A 46 -4.09 2.41 -19.71
CA ARG A 46 -3.84 2.82 -21.10
C ARG A 46 -4.53 1.97 -22.16
N GLN A 47 -4.74 0.69 -21.91
CA GLN A 47 -5.32 -0.22 -22.90
C GLN A 47 -6.84 -0.25 -22.85
N LEU A 48 -7.43 -0.01 -21.67
CA LEU A 48 -8.87 -0.02 -21.47
C LEU A 48 -9.46 1.39 -21.43
N GLU A 49 -8.64 2.42 -21.24
CA GLU A 49 -9.09 3.83 -21.11
C GLU A 49 -10.10 4.01 -19.97
N ILE A 50 -9.92 3.25 -18.89
CA ILE A 50 -10.76 3.27 -17.68
C ILE A 50 -10.01 3.88 -16.50
N ASN A 51 -10.74 4.40 -15.53
CA ASN A 51 -10.16 4.84 -14.27
C ASN A 51 -9.62 3.65 -13.47
N ILE A 52 -8.41 3.76 -12.95
CA ILE A 52 -7.79 2.73 -12.11
C ILE A 52 -7.66 3.27 -10.68
N CYS A 53 -8.38 2.66 -9.75
CA CYS A 53 -8.21 2.88 -8.32
C CYS A 53 -7.32 1.79 -7.74
N ILE A 54 -6.40 2.17 -6.85
CA ILE A 54 -5.53 1.23 -6.16
C ILE A 54 -6.00 1.07 -4.72
N VAL A 55 -6.10 -0.16 -4.24
CA VAL A 55 -6.27 -0.47 -2.82
C VAL A 55 -5.03 -1.24 -2.38
N THR A 56 -4.27 -0.65 -1.46
CA THR A 56 -3.05 -1.27 -0.94
C THR A 56 -2.98 -1.23 0.56
N VAL A 57 -2.26 -2.18 1.15
CA VAL A 57 -2.19 -2.36 2.61
C VAL A 57 -0.74 -2.34 3.07
N LEU A 58 -0.40 -1.36 3.91
CA LEU A 58 0.90 -1.21 4.53
C LEU A 58 1.16 -2.32 5.56
N PRO A 59 2.42 -2.77 5.69
CA PRO A 59 2.80 -3.75 6.69
C PRO A 59 2.70 -3.22 8.12
N ASP A 60 2.45 -4.12 9.06
CA ASP A 60 2.62 -3.83 10.48
C ASP A 60 4.11 -3.79 10.88
N LYS A 61 4.42 -3.18 12.04
CA LYS A 61 5.78 -3.07 12.60
C LYS A 61 6.38 -4.42 13.02
N SER A 62 5.57 -5.48 13.11
CA SER A 62 6.02 -6.84 13.41
C SER A 62 6.49 -7.62 12.18
N GLU A 63 6.37 -7.05 10.98
CA GLU A 63 6.72 -7.74 9.74
C GLU A 63 8.22 -7.74 9.44
N ASN A 64 8.62 -8.56 8.47
CA ASN A 64 10.03 -8.81 8.14
C ASN A 64 10.61 -7.76 7.18
N PHE A 65 11.93 -7.82 7.00
CA PHE A 65 12.67 -6.96 6.06
C PHE A 65 12.06 -6.92 4.66
N GLN A 66 11.72 -8.08 4.09
CA GLN A 66 11.20 -8.16 2.72
C GLN A 66 9.86 -7.44 2.58
N SER A 67 8.96 -7.56 3.57
CA SER A 67 7.70 -6.80 3.61
C SER A 67 7.93 -5.29 3.51
N TYR A 68 8.94 -4.77 4.24
CA TYR A 68 9.28 -3.35 4.20
C TYR A 68 9.92 -2.94 2.88
N ALA A 69 10.85 -3.74 2.35
CA ALA A 69 11.51 -3.48 1.06
C ALA A 69 10.49 -3.41 -0.08
N ASN A 70 9.63 -4.43 -0.19
CA ASN A 70 8.55 -4.51 -1.19
C ASN A 70 7.63 -3.28 -1.11
N THR A 71 7.29 -2.83 0.09
CA THR A 71 6.43 -1.66 0.29
C THR A 71 7.10 -0.39 -0.22
N VAL A 72 8.38 -0.18 0.12
CA VAL A 72 9.13 1.00 -0.33
C VAL A 72 9.25 1.02 -1.85
N GLU A 73 9.57 -0.11 -2.47
CA GLU A 73 9.67 -0.24 -3.93
C GLU A 73 8.34 0.07 -4.62
N LEU A 74 7.24 -0.53 -4.16
CA LEU A 74 5.91 -0.27 -4.72
C LEU A 74 5.55 1.22 -4.68
N PHE A 75 5.77 1.90 -3.55
CA PHE A 75 5.40 3.32 -3.44
C PHE A 75 6.29 4.24 -4.27
N GLN A 76 7.55 3.87 -4.53
CA GLN A 76 8.40 4.57 -5.50
C GLN A 76 7.89 4.44 -6.93
N GLU A 77 7.21 3.33 -7.26
CA GLU A 77 6.56 3.14 -8.55
C GLU A 77 5.23 3.88 -8.62
N ILE A 78 4.39 3.79 -7.58
CA ILE A 78 3.09 4.49 -7.50
C ILE A 78 3.27 6.01 -7.60
N GLU A 79 4.27 6.60 -6.94
CA GLU A 79 4.53 8.05 -7.01
C GLU A 79 4.85 8.53 -8.44
N LYS A 80 5.31 7.63 -9.33
CA LYS A 80 5.62 7.93 -10.73
C LYS A 80 4.46 7.67 -11.69
N LEU A 81 3.35 7.09 -11.22
CA LEU A 81 2.17 6.85 -12.05
C LEU A 81 1.36 8.16 -12.19
N ASP A 82 0.99 8.48 -13.42
CA ASP A 82 0.19 9.65 -13.82
C ASP A 82 -1.21 9.27 -14.33
N CYS A 83 -1.54 7.98 -14.27
CA CYS A 83 -2.68 7.38 -14.95
C CYS A 83 -3.61 6.59 -14.01
N ILE A 84 -3.49 6.83 -12.70
CA ILE A 84 -4.31 6.23 -11.65
C ILE A 84 -5.12 7.32 -10.95
N GLY A 85 -6.31 6.97 -10.49
CA GLY A 85 -7.16 7.83 -9.68
C GLY A 85 -6.89 7.65 -8.18
N ALA A 86 -7.96 7.43 -7.43
CA ALA A 86 -7.92 7.29 -5.98
C ALA A 86 -7.07 6.09 -5.53
N THR A 87 -6.16 6.34 -4.60
CA THR A 87 -5.33 5.31 -3.95
C THR A 87 -5.75 5.17 -2.49
N PHE A 88 -6.40 4.07 -2.14
CA PHE A 88 -6.77 3.73 -0.77
C PHE A 88 -5.62 2.97 -0.12
N ILE A 89 -4.99 3.60 0.88
CA ILE A 89 -3.83 3.04 1.57
C ILE A 89 -4.27 2.65 2.98
N LEU A 90 -4.50 1.36 3.18
CA LEU A 90 -4.84 0.77 4.47
C LEU A 90 -3.56 0.50 5.28
N ASP A 91 -3.65 0.45 6.60
CA ASP A 91 -2.49 0.21 7.47
C ASP A 91 -2.78 -0.90 8.49
N ASN A 92 -2.06 -2.03 8.37
CA ASN A 92 -2.21 -3.18 9.26
C ASN A 92 -1.86 -2.86 10.72
N SER A 93 -1.17 -1.76 11.01
CA SER A 93 -0.91 -1.33 12.39
C SER A 93 -2.15 -0.76 13.10
N LYS A 94 -3.21 -0.41 12.36
CA LYS A 94 -4.44 0.20 12.90
C LYS A 94 -5.37 -0.81 13.57
N ASN A 95 -5.28 -2.09 13.23
CA ASN A 95 -6.09 -3.14 13.86
C ASN A 95 -5.33 -4.47 13.86
N LYS A 96 -5.33 -5.17 15.00
CA LYS A 96 -4.72 -6.50 15.11
C LYS A 96 -5.39 -7.53 14.20
N ASP A 97 -6.69 -7.36 13.95
CA ASP A 97 -7.44 -8.19 13.03
C ASP A 97 -7.44 -7.58 11.63
N ARG A 98 -6.62 -8.16 10.74
CA ARG A 98 -6.50 -7.76 9.33
C ARG A 98 -7.79 -8.00 8.54
N MET A 99 -8.59 -9.00 8.91
CA MET A 99 -9.86 -9.26 8.24
C MET A 99 -10.87 -8.16 8.57
N LYS A 100 -10.81 -7.61 9.79
CA LYS A 100 -11.65 -6.47 10.16
C LYS A 100 -11.32 -5.21 9.36
N ILE A 101 -10.06 -4.98 9.02
CA ILE A 101 -9.66 -3.88 8.12
C ILE A 101 -10.34 -4.04 6.75
N ASN A 102 -10.30 -5.24 6.18
CA ASN A 102 -10.93 -5.55 4.89
C ASN A 102 -12.45 -5.35 4.93
N GLU A 103 -13.11 -5.85 5.97
CA GLU A 103 -14.56 -5.72 6.17
C GLU A 103 -14.98 -4.25 6.29
N ILE A 104 -14.25 -3.46 7.07
CA ILE A 104 -14.52 -2.03 7.24
C ILE A 104 -14.35 -1.30 5.90
N PHE A 105 -13.24 -1.54 5.19
CA PHE A 105 -12.99 -0.91 3.88
C PHE A 105 -14.10 -1.23 2.88
N PHE A 106 -14.44 -2.52 2.73
CA PHE A 106 -15.49 -2.95 1.82
C PHE A 106 -16.84 -2.31 2.18
N THR A 107 -17.19 -2.29 3.47
CA THR A 107 -18.44 -1.68 3.94
C THR A 107 -18.52 -0.18 3.65
N HIS A 108 -17.40 0.54 3.74
CA HIS A 108 -17.34 1.97 3.42
C HIS A 108 -17.42 2.21 1.91
N LEU A 109 -16.71 1.41 1.11
CA LEU A 109 -16.71 1.51 -0.34
C LEU A 109 -18.07 1.16 -0.93
N ASP A 110 -18.69 0.08 -0.47
CA ASP A 110 -20.03 -0.34 -0.87
C ASP A 110 -21.05 0.76 -0.59
N ALA A 111 -21.00 1.38 0.58
CA ALA A 111 -21.90 2.49 0.92
C ALA A 111 -21.70 3.73 0.02
N LEU A 112 -20.47 4.01 -0.40
CA LEU A 112 -20.20 5.07 -1.37
C LEU A 112 -20.80 4.73 -2.74
N LEU A 113 -20.56 3.51 -3.22
CA LEU A 113 -20.91 3.09 -4.58
C LEU A 113 -22.40 2.78 -4.76
N ALA A 114 -23.06 2.24 -3.73
CA ALA A 114 -24.50 2.02 -3.72
C ALA A 114 -25.27 3.34 -3.82
N ASN A 115 -24.67 4.43 -3.34
CA ASN A 115 -25.14 5.80 -3.54
C ASN A 115 -26.63 6.00 -3.24
N GLU A 116 -27.09 5.46 -2.11
CA GLU A 116 -28.49 5.56 -1.68
C GLU A 116 -28.79 6.92 -1.04
N ASN A 117 -28.53 8.02 -1.75
CA ASN A 117 -28.91 9.37 -1.30
C ASN A 117 -29.96 9.99 -2.23
N GLY A 118 -30.63 11.04 -1.76
CA GLY A 118 -31.70 11.67 -2.53
C GLY A 118 -32.62 12.52 -1.65
N GLY A 119 -32.76 13.79 -2.02
CA GLY A 119 -33.58 14.76 -1.31
C GLY A 119 -33.68 16.09 -2.05
N ASP A 120 -34.51 16.99 -1.52
CA ASP A 120 -34.78 18.29 -2.14
C ASP A 120 -33.55 19.24 -2.19
N TYR A 121 -32.50 18.94 -1.39
CA TYR A 121 -31.33 19.81 -1.17
C TYR A 121 -30.04 19.34 -1.85
N GLY A 122 -30.06 18.20 -2.57
CA GLY A 122 -28.90 17.70 -3.30
C GLY A 122 -28.73 16.19 -3.22
N CYS A 123 -28.21 15.62 -4.31
CA CYS A 123 -27.88 14.22 -4.48
C CYS A 123 -26.40 14.17 -4.90
N LEU A 124 -25.59 13.34 -4.24
CA LEU A 124 -24.24 13.08 -4.74
C LEU A 124 -24.42 12.20 -5.97
N ASP A 125 -24.17 12.74 -7.16
CA ASP A 125 -24.47 12.03 -8.39
C ASP A 125 -23.34 11.07 -8.80
N ARG A 126 -23.61 10.26 -9.82
CA ARG A 126 -22.63 9.28 -10.30
C ARG A 126 -21.37 9.93 -10.88
N SER A 127 -21.51 11.09 -11.52
CA SER A 127 -20.39 11.81 -12.13
C SER A 127 -19.48 12.43 -11.07
N GLU A 128 -20.05 12.89 -9.95
CA GLU A 128 -19.31 13.38 -8.79
C GLU A 128 -18.54 12.25 -8.09
N ILE A 129 -19.15 11.07 -7.94
CA ILE A 129 -18.47 9.87 -7.45
C ILE A 129 -17.32 9.47 -8.39
N ASP A 130 -17.58 9.45 -9.70
CA ASP A 130 -16.55 9.11 -10.68
C ASP A 130 -15.42 10.16 -10.66
N ASN A 131 -15.72 11.45 -10.45
CA ASN A 131 -14.70 12.49 -10.26
C ASN A 131 -13.85 12.24 -9.00
N LEU A 132 -14.48 11.94 -7.86
CA LEU A 132 -13.79 11.58 -6.61
C LEU A 132 -12.88 10.36 -6.81
N LEU A 133 -13.36 9.31 -7.47
CA LEU A 133 -12.59 8.10 -7.76
C LEU A 133 -11.48 8.32 -8.79
N SER A 134 -11.66 9.25 -9.72
CA SER A 134 -10.63 9.60 -10.73
C SER A 134 -9.54 10.54 -10.18
N THR A 135 -9.76 11.10 -9.00
CA THR A 135 -8.84 12.06 -8.39
C THR A 135 -7.59 11.36 -7.90
N GLN A 136 -6.45 11.68 -8.54
CA GLN A 136 -5.16 11.14 -8.16
C GLN A 136 -4.74 11.57 -6.75
N GLY A 137 -4.33 10.59 -5.95
CA GLY A 137 -3.76 10.78 -4.62
C GLY A 137 -4.31 9.79 -3.60
N MET A 138 -3.88 9.92 -2.35
CA MET A 138 -4.42 9.12 -1.27
C MET A 138 -5.89 9.48 -1.03
N SER A 139 -6.72 8.48 -0.73
CA SER A 139 -8.14 8.67 -0.42
C SER A 139 -8.55 7.94 0.85
N ILE A 140 -9.51 8.51 1.58
CA ILE A 140 -10.05 7.99 2.84
C ILE A 140 -11.57 7.93 2.73
N LEU A 141 -12.16 6.82 3.19
CA LEU A 141 -13.62 6.67 3.32
C LEU A 141 -14.03 6.47 4.78
N CYS A 142 -15.10 7.14 5.17
CA CYS A 142 -15.75 6.97 6.46
C CYS A 142 -17.23 6.68 6.25
N LYS A 143 -17.76 5.67 6.96
CA LYS A 143 -19.20 5.43 7.08
C LYS A 143 -19.57 5.39 8.56
N LEU A 144 -20.56 6.20 8.95
CA LEU A 144 -21.08 6.23 10.31
C LEU A 144 -22.61 6.26 10.30
N GLY A 145 -23.22 5.63 11.30
CA GLY A 145 -24.66 5.74 11.52
C GLY A 145 -25.06 7.17 11.89
N LYS A 146 -26.36 7.47 11.77
CA LYS A 146 -26.93 8.79 12.06
C LYS A 146 -26.52 9.36 13.43
N ASP A 147 -26.47 8.51 14.45
CA ASP A 147 -26.20 8.91 15.83
C ASP A 147 -24.71 9.15 16.15
N ASN A 148 -23.81 8.99 15.17
CA ASN A 148 -22.36 9.14 15.37
C ASN A 148 -21.76 10.26 14.50
N ALA A 149 -22.55 11.29 14.17
CA ALA A 149 -22.07 12.41 13.36
C ALA A 149 -20.91 13.18 14.02
N ASP A 150 -20.89 13.24 15.35
CA ASP A 150 -19.82 13.83 16.17
C ASP A 150 -18.45 13.14 15.97
N LYS A 151 -18.45 11.87 15.56
CA LYS A 151 -17.23 11.07 15.38
C LYS A 151 -16.66 11.14 13.97
N ILE A 152 -17.34 11.80 13.02
CA ILE A 152 -16.91 11.88 11.61
C ILE A 152 -15.48 12.39 11.50
N LEU A 153 -15.16 13.50 12.19
CA LEU A 153 -13.83 14.08 12.15
C LEU A 153 -12.74 13.10 12.64
N ALA A 154 -13.00 12.43 13.77
CA ALA A 154 -12.08 11.43 14.31
C ALA A 154 -11.93 10.24 13.36
N SER A 155 -13.03 9.75 12.77
CA SER A 155 -13.02 8.67 11.79
C SER A 155 -12.38 9.05 10.45
N LEU A 156 -12.33 10.32 10.08
CA LEU A 156 -11.60 10.77 8.89
C LEU A 156 -10.10 10.93 9.13
N THR A 157 -9.68 11.20 10.37
CA THR A 157 -8.30 11.61 10.66
C THR A 157 -7.49 10.57 11.46
N THR A 158 -8.03 10.09 12.58
CA THR A 158 -7.25 9.38 13.61
C THR A 158 -7.74 7.95 13.86
N ASN A 159 -9.06 7.78 14.00
CA ASN A 159 -9.72 6.52 14.36
C ASN A 159 -10.25 5.79 13.12
N ASN A 160 -9.34 5.39 12.24
CA ASN A 160 -9.66 4.65 11.02
C ASN A 160 -8.59 3.63 10.63
N ILE A 161 -8.86 2.94 9.53
CA ILE A 161 -8.04 1.84 9.00
C ILE A 161 -6.98 2.29 7.98
N TYR A 162 -6.93 3.59 7.66
CA TYR A 162 -6.05 4.12 6.61
C TYR A 162 -4.70 4.52 7.19
N ALA A 163 -3.71 4.66 6.30
CA ALA A 163 -2.48 5.35 6.62
C ALA A 163 -2.78 6.78 7.13
N PRO A 164 -1.94 7.35 7.99
CA PRO A 164 -2.17 8.70 8.51
C PRO A 164 -2.08 9.75 7.40
N ILE A 165 -2.95 10.76 7.46
CA ILE A 165 -2.88 11.94 6.58
C ILE A 165 -1.65 12.79 6.89
N GLU A 166 -1.09 13.43 5.86
CA GLU A 166 -0.01 14.40 6.05
C GLU A 166 -0.53 15.72 6.64
N ALA A 167 0.27 16.36 7.49
CA ALA A 167 -0.08 17.63 8.13
C ALA A 167 -0.09 18.84 7.18
N ASN A 168 0.15 18.62 5.88
CA ASN A 168 0.26 19.67 4.87
C ASN A 168 -1.10 20.22 4.41
N LYS A 169 -2.22 19.67 4.90
CA LYS A 169 -3.59 20.11 4.61
C LYS A 169 -3.93 20.11 3.13
N VAL A 170 -3.36 19.16 2.38
CA VAL A 170 -3.63 19.00 0.95
C VAL A 170 -4.78 18.02 0.76
N ILE A 171 -5.87 18.49 0.17
CA ILE A 171 -7.03 17.74 -0.30
C ILE A 171 -7.51 18.36 -1.61
N ARG A 172 -7.97 17.55 -2.57
CA ARG A 172 -8.51 18.06 -3.84
C ARG A 172 -10.02 18.16 -3.81
N TYR A 173 -10.70 17.10 -3.44
CA TYR A 173 -12.16 17.03 -3.44
C TYR A 173 -12.67 16.32 -2.20
N MET A 174 -13.89 16.67 -1.80
CA MET A 174 -14.61 16.01 -0.72
C MET A 174 -15.98 15.56 -1.21
N GLY A 175 -16.34 14.31 -0.95
CA GLY A 175 -17.68 13.79 -1.15
C GLY A 175 -18.38 13.57 0.18
N VAL A 176 -19.60 14.06 0.31
CA VAL A 176 -20.39 13.93 1.53
C VAL A 176 -21.79 13.42 1.19
N MET A 177 -22.19 12.33 1.84
CA MET A 177 -23.57 11.88 1.91
C MET A 177 -24.01 11.92 3.36
N SER A 178 -24.85 12.88 3.71
CA SER A 178 -25.28 13.07 5.10
C SER A 178 -26.69 12.54 5.34
N CYS A 179 -26.94 12.04 6.55
CA CYS A 179 -28.28 11.78 7.06
C CYS A 179 -29.07 13.06 7.34
N ASN A 180 -28.38 14.19 7.51
CA ASN A 180 -28.96 15.48 7.87
C ASN A 180 -29.02 16.40 6.65
N THR A 181 -29.90 17.39 6.69
CA THR A 181 -30.00 18.43 5.65
C THR A 181 -28.92 19.50 5.78
N ASN A 182 -28.48 19.77 7.02
CA ASN A 182 -27.40 20.71 7.29
C ASN A 182 -26.13 19.93 7.61
N VAL A 183 -25.09 20.20 6.83
CA VAL A 183 -23.76 19.58 6.97
C VAL A 183 -22.77 20.67 7.38
N GLU A 184 -22.21 20.53 8.58
CA GLU A 184 -21.16 21.42 9.08
C GLU A 184 -19.79 20.83 8.74
N LEU A 185 -18.96 21.60 8.02
CA LEU A 185 -17.68 21.12 7.46
C LEU A 185 -16.47 21.93 7.93
N ASP A 186 -16.68 23.03 8.66
CA ASP A 186 -15.61 23.97 9.04
C ASP A 186 -14.51 23.30 9.88
N GLU A 187 -14.89 22.45 10.83
CA GLU A 187 -13.92 21.70 11.64
C GLU A 187 -13.14 20.69 10.79
N ILE A 188 -13.80 20.05 9.82
CA ILE A 188 -13.16 19.11 8.89
C ILE A 188 -12.15 19.86 8.03
N TYR A 189 -12.53 20.98 7.41
CA TYR A 189 -11.64 21.80 6.60
C TYR A 189 -10.43 22.32 7.41
N SER A 190 -10.64 22.68 8.68
CA SER A 190 -9.56 23.11 9.56
C SER A 190 -8.50 22.02 9.78
N GLN A 191 -8.92 20.75 9.89
CA GLN A 191 -8.03 19.61 10.13
C GLN A 191 -7.42 19.04 8.85
N VAL A 192 -8.22 18.81 7.81
CA VAL A 192 -7.79 18.08 6.59
C VAL A 192 -7.33 19.02 5.46
N GLY A 193 -7.74 20.29 5.50
CA GLY A 193 -7.51 21.27 4.45
C GLY A 193 -8.79 21.66 3.70
N MET A 194 -8.68 22.75 2.93
CA MET A 194 -9.77 23.26 2.10
C MET A 194 -9.74 22.56 0.73
N PRO A 195 -10.79 21.82 0.34
CA PRO A 195 -10.87 21.22 -0.99
C PRO A 195 -11.14 22.27 -2.07
N ILE A 196 -10.88 21.89 -3.32
CA ILE A 196 -11.26 22.66 -4.51
C ILE A 196 -12.78 22.72 -4.62
N ASP A 197 -13.43 21.58 -4.39
CA ASP A 197 -14.88 21.47 -4.39
C ASP A 197 -15.34 20.39 -3.40
N THR A 198 -16.58 20.55 -2.92
CA THR A 198 -17.23 19.61 -2.01
C THR A 198 -18.60 19.24 -2.55
N TYR A 199 -18.76 17.98 -2.91
CA TYR A 199 -20.02 17.42 -3.37
C TYR A 199 -20.86 16.95 -2.19
N ILE A 200 -22.11 17.39 -2.10
CA ILE A 200 -22.98 17.13 -0.95
C ILE A 200 -24.30 16.51 -1.42
N GLY A 201 -24.51 15.26 -1.03
CA GLY A 201 -25.80 14.57 -1.01
C GLY A 201 -26.40 14.57 0.40
N THR A 202 -27.71 14.79 0.49
CA THR A 202 -28.44 14.76 1.77
C THR A 202 -29.44 13.59 1.81
N ASN A 203 -30.06 13.37 2.98
CA ASN A 203 -31.06 12.32 3.20
C ASN A 203 -30.56 10.89 2.94
N SER A 204 -29.27 10.64 3.14
CA SER A 204 -28.67 9.30 3.06
C SER A 204 -29.03 8.45 4.29
N PRO A 205 -29.17 7.11 4.19
CA PRO A 205 -29.40 6.23 5.34
C PRO A 205 -28.23 6.21 6.33
N SER A 206 -27.02 6.58 5.89
CA SER A 206 -25.84 6.70 6.73
C SER A 206 -24.95 7.87 6.30
N ASN A 207 -24.16 8.39 7.23
CA ASN A 207 -23.18 9.42 6.94
C ASN A 207 -21.97 8.78 6.25
N VAL A 208 -21.76 9.08 4.96
CA VAL A 208 -20.62 8.59 4.17
C VAL A 208 -19.79 9.77 3.69
N TYR A 209 -18.50 9.74 3.97
CA TYR A 209 -17.56 10.80 3.60
C TYR A 209 -16.39 10.20 2.83
N MET A 210 -15.99 10.87 1.76
CA MET A 210 -14.78 10.56 0.99
C MET A 210 -13.88 11.79 0.94
N LEU A 211 -12.63 11.64 1.35
CA LEU A 211 -11.57 12.60 1.07
C LEU A 211 -10.78 12.09 -0.12
N ALA A 212 -10.63 12.91 -1.16
CA ALA A 212 -9.96 12.54 -2.40
C ALA A 212 -8.79 13.47 -2.71
N GLY A 213 -7.71 12.88 -3.25
CA GLY A 213 -6.52 13.62 -3.66
C GLY A 213 -5.65 14.14 -2.51
N LEU A 214 -5.60 13.42 -1.40
CA LEU A 214 -4.67 13.68 -0.31
C LEU A 214 -3.23 13.38 -0.75
N THR A 215 -2.26 13.99 -0.06
CA THR A 215 -0.85 13.61 -0.27
C THR A 215 -0.62 12.18 0.19
N LEU A 216 0.19 11.42 -0.55
CA LEU A 216 0.64 10.09 -0.12
C LEU A 216 1.29 10.16 1.27
N PRO A 217 1.18 9.11 2.12
CA PRO A 217 1.57 9.14 3.53
C PRO A 217 3.10 9.02 3.69
N LYS A 218 3.84 10.04 3.22
CA LYS A 218 5.31 10.12 3.20
C LYS A 218 5.91 9.90 4.58
N THR A 219 5.29 10.44 5.64
CA THR A 219 5.75 10.27 7.02
C THR A 219 5.74 8.79 7.40
N ARG A 220 4.61 8.08 7.18
CA ARG A 220 4.50 6.65 7.48
C ARG A 220 5.39 5.79 6.58
N LEU A 221 5.53 6.13 5.30
CA LEU A 221 6.41 5.42 4.37
C LEU A 221 7.89 5.60 4.73
N ASN A 222 8.29 6.77 5.24
CA ASN A 222 9.64 7.00 5.74
C ASN A 222 9.94 6.18 7.00
N GLU A 223 8.98 5.98 7.89
CA GLU A 223 9.14 5.04 9.01
C GLU A 223 9.38 3.60 8.52
N ILE A 224 8.60 3.15 7.53
CA ILE A 224 8.78 1.81 6.93
C ILE A 224 10.15 1.69 6.27
N LYS A 225 10.59 2.73 5.56
CA LYS A 225 11.93 2.79 4.98
C LYS A 225 13.02 2.70 6.04
N ALA A 226 12.88 3.40 7.17
CA ALA A 226 13.83 3.32 8.27
C ALA A 226 13.87 1.90 8.88
N MET A 227 12.72 1.26 9.07
CA MET A 227 12.66 -0.14 9.54
C MET A 227 13.35 -1.11 8.57
N ALA A 228 13.19 -0.92 7.26
CA ALA A 228 13.92 -1.70 6.26
C ALA A 228 15.44 -1.53 6.39
N GLN A 229 15.91 -0.29 6.56
CA GLN A 229 17.33 0.02 6.73
C GLN A 229 17.91 -0.61 8.00
N THR A 230 17.22 -0.48 9.14
CA THR A 230 17.64 -1.10 10.40
C THR A 230 17.71 -2.62 10.28
N ASN A 231 16.71 -3.26 9.68
CA ASN A 231 16.74 -4.71 9.48
C ASN A 231 17.88 -5.13 8.54
N ALA A 232 18.14 -4.38 7.46
CA ALA A 232 19.26 -4.64 6.55
C ALA A 232 20.62 -4.57 7.27
N GLU A 233 20.81 -3.59 8.15
CA GLU A 233 22.03 -3.46 8.95
C GLU A 233 22.21 -4.62 9.93
N ILE A 234 21.14 -5.05 10.60
CA ILE A 234 21.17 -6.20 11.51
C ILE A 234 21.54 -7.47 10.74
N ILE A 235 20.90 -7.70 9.59
CA ILE A 235 21.17 -8.85 8.72
C ILE A 235 22.63 -8.82 8.25
N LYS A 236 23.11 -7.66 7.80
CA LYS A 236 24.50 -7.48 7.35
C LYS A 236 25.49 -7.78 8.48
N LYS A 237 25.29 -7.23 9.67
CA LYS A 237 26.13 -7.51 10.85
C LYS A 237 26.13 -9.00 11.19
N GLY A 238 24.98 -9.66 11.12
CA GLY A 238 24.88 -11.11 11.31
C GLY A 238 25.70 -11.91 10.30
N PHE A 239 25.66 -11.53 9.02
CA PHE A 239 26.51 -12.15 7.99
C PHE A 239 28.00 -11.86 8.20
N ASP A 240 28.36 -10.65 8.61
CA ASP A 240 29.75 -10.28 8.84
C ASP A 240 30.32 -11.03 10.06
N SER A 241 29.58 -11.14 11.16
CA SER A 241 29.97 -11.97 12.32
C SER A 241 30.00 -13.47 12.03
N ALA A 242 29.18 -13.97 11.08
CA ALA A 242 29.24 -15.37 10.66
C ALA A 242 30.45 -15.68 9.75
N LYS A 243 31.03 -14.65 9.11
CA LYS A 243 32.27 -14.77 8.35
C LYS A 243 33.51 -14.70 9.23
N GLU A 244 33.41 -14.16 10.45
CA GLU A 244 34.45 -14.29 11.47
C GLU A 244 34.49 -15.76 11.92
N SER A 245 35.38 -16.54 11.31
CA SER A 245 35.59 -17.94 11.63
C SER A 245 36.15 -18.10 13.04
N LEU A 246 35.54 -18.96 13.86
CA LEU A 246 36.08 -19.43 15.14
C LEU A 246 37.43 -20.17 14.99
N PHE A 247 37.81 -20.50 13.76
CA PHE A 247 38.99 -21.31 13.41
C PHE A 247 39.91 -20.61 12.40
N ASP A 248 39.78 -19.30 12.17
CA ASP A 248 40.75 -18.54 11.35
C ASP A 248 42.08 -18.29 12.08
N ASP A 249 42.11 -18.52 13.40
CA ASP A 249 43.37 -18.74 14.09
C ASP A 249 43.82 -20.17 13.79
N GLU A 250 44.78 -20.32 12.88
CA GLU A 250 45.74 -21.43 12.91
C GLU A 250 46.51 -21.39 14.25
N MET A 251 45.82 -21.61 15.38
CA MET A 251 46.48 -22.16 16.56
C MET A 251 46.74 -23.62 16.25
N ASP A 252 47.87 -23.84 15.59
CA ASP A 252 48.49 -25.15 15.48
C ASP A 252 48.84 -25.65 16.90
N PHE A 253 47.85 -26.29 17.55
CA PHE A 253 47.98 -26.89 18.88
C PHE A 253 49.01 -28.04 18.91
N LEU A 254 49.48 -28.50 17.74
CA LEU A 254 50.44 -29.59 17.60
C LEU A 254 51.80 -29.14 17.03
N GLY A 255 51.88 -27.99 16.36
CA GLY A 255 53.10 -27.42 15.80
C GLY A 255 54.13 -26.89 16.80
N THR A 256 53.80 -26.88 18.09
CA THR A 256 54.78 -26.55 19.15
C THR A 256 55.82 -27.65 19.37
N PHE A 257 55.65 -28.84 18.77
CA PHE A 257 56.56 -29.97 18.94
C PHE A 257 57.23 -30.49 17.66
N ASP A 258 56.91 -29.99 16.47
CA ASP A 258 57.56 -30.42 15.23
C ASP A 258 58.34 -29.28 14.56
N MET A 259 59.58 -29.10 15.03
CA MET A 259 60.61 -28.48 14.19
C MET A 259 61.14 -29.54 13.22
N GLU A 260 60.59 -29.59 12.00
CA GLU A 260 61.38 -29.70 10.76
C GLU A 260 60.51 -29.82 9.51
N ALA A 261 60.65 -28.82 8.64
CA ALA A 261 60.47 -28.86 7.19
C ALA A 261 59.08 -29.27 6.63
N ARG A 262 58.43 -28.35 5.90
CA ARG A 262 58.19 -28.54 4.45
C ARG A 262 57.61 -27.32 3.71
N LYS A 263 58.17 -27.17 2.52
CA LYS A 263 57.90 -26.33 1.34
C LYS A 263 56.43 -25.94 1.08
N LEU A 264 56.27 -24.67 0.69
CA LEU A 264 55.16 -24.11 -0.10
C LEU A 264 54.71 -25.06 -1.22
N LYS A 265 53.44 -25.47 -1.21
CA LYS A 265 52.75 -26.06 -2.38
C LYS A 265 51.77 -25.02 -2.94
N LYS A 266 51.83 -24.83 -4.26
CA LYS A 266 50.85 -24.10 -5.07
C LYS A 266 49.49 -24.78 -4.96
N GLU A 267 48.43 -24.01 -4.78
CA GLU A 267 47.05 -24.45 -4.95
C GLU A 267 46.81 -24.88 -6.41
N GLU A 268 46.46 -26.15 -6.61
CA GLU A 268 45.88 -26.64 -7.85
C GLU A 268 44.38 -26.33 -7.85
N LYS A 269 43.90 -25.70 -8.93
CA LYS A 269 42.47 -25.46 -9.15
C LYS A 269 41.76 -26.80 -9.35
N VAL A 270 40.97 -27.19 -8.35
CA VAL A 270 40.10 -28.38 -8.43
C VAL A 270 38.98 -28.11 -9.43
N SER A 271 38.82 -29.02 -10.40
CA SER A 271 37.78 -28.97 -11.43
C SER A 271 36.44 -29.40 -10.83
N SER A 272 35.33 -28.79 -11.28
CA SER A 272 33.96 -28.97 -10.77
C SER A 272 33.45 -30.43 -10.73
N LEU A 273 34.15 -31.35 -11.39
CA LEU A 273 33.83 -32.79 -11.41
C LEU A 273 34.30 -33.54 -10.15
N ASP A 274 35.31 -33.06 -9.43
CA ASP A 274 35.83 -33.75 -8.23
C ASP A 274 34.91 -33.56 -7.02
N ILE A 275 34.23 -32.41 -6.93
CA ILE A 275 33.27 -32.08 -5.85
C ILE A 275 32.01 -32.97 -5.92
N LEU A 276 31.66 -33.46 -7.11
CA LEU A 276 30.43 -34.25 -7.33
C LEU A 276 30.54 -35.69 -6.83
N ASN A 277 31.75 -36.21 -6.63
CA ASN A 277 31.98 -37.58 -6.14
C ASN A 277 31.98 -37.69 -4.60
N GLU A 278 31.96 -36.59 -3.85
CA GLU A 278 31.84 -36.61 -2.39
C GLU A 278 30.39 -36.77 -1.90
N PHE A 279 29.41 -36.68 -2.81
CA PHE A 279 27.99 -36.78 -2.50
C PHE A 279 27.34 -38.09 -2.98
N LEU A 280 28.15 -39.07 -3.40
CA LEU A 280 27.73 -40.45 -3.71
C LEU A 280 28.31 -41.41 -2.67
#